data_AF-A0A1A7YCJ5-F1
#
_entry.id   AF-A0A1A7YCJ5-F1
#
_cell.length_a   1.000
_cell.length_b   1.000
_cell.length_c   1.000
_cell.angle_alpha   90.00
_cell.angle_beta   90.00
_cell.angle_gamma   90.00
#
_symmetry.space_group_name_H-M   'P 1'
#
loop_
_entity.id
_entity.type
_entity.pdbx_description
1 polymer ?
#
loop_
_entity_poly.entity_id
_entity_poly.type
_entity_poly.pdbx_seq_one_letter_code
_entity_poly.pdbx_strand_id
1 'polypeptide(L)' 'NILAHIFHDAVGKLINWKGVNGKKSFNQMSSKTLLLHSVRKNPICQASTDHEICKHAIRWFNLAADRDGSRRRNGTQEV' A
#
# COMPACT_ATOMS: atom_id res chain seq x y z
N ASN A 1 -3.73 2.45 8.21
CA ASN A 1 -2.54 2.26 7.33
C ASN A 1 -2.53 3.41 6.32
N ILE A 2 -1.48 4.24 6.29
CA ILE A 2 -1.43 5.45 5.44
C ILE A 2 -1.54 5.16 3.95
N LEU A 3 -1.07 4.01 3.47
CA LEU A 3 -1.13 3.65 2.04
C LEU A 3 -2.57 3.53 1.52
N ALA A 4 -3.51 3.12 2.37
CA ALA A 4 -4.94 3.05 2.01
C ALA A 4 -5.58 4.44 1.88
N HIS A 5 -4.97 5.49 2.43
CA HIS A 5 -5.39 6.88 2.24
C HIS A 5 -4.74 7.52 1.01
N ILE A 6 -3.58 7.00 0.56
CA ILE A 6 -2.87 7.48 -0.64
C ILE A 6 -3.38 6.78 -1.90
N PHE A 7 -3.70 5.49 -1.81
CA PHE A 7 -4.06 4.66 -2.94
C PHE A 7 -5.36 3.90 -2.68
N HIS A 8 -6.30 4.02 -3.60
CA HIS A 8 -7.44 3.12 -3.66
C HIS A 8 -6.99 1.68 -4.00
N ASP A 9 -7.71 0.67 -3.51
CA ASP A 9 -7.32 -0.75 -3.71
C ASP A 9 -7.18 -1.13 -5.19
N ALA A 10 -8.08 -0.64 -6.04
CA ALA A 10 -8.00 -0.85 -7.49
C ALA A 10 -6.68 -0.31 -8.08
N VAL A 11 -6.21 0.84 -7.62
CA VAL A 11 -4.92 1.42 -8.04
C VAL A 11 -3.75 0.60 -7.47
N GLY A 12 -3.87 0.14 -6.21
CA GLY A 12 -2.88 -0.72 -5.57
C GLY A 12 -2.58 -1.99 -6.37
N LYS A 13 -3.57 -2.58 -7.06
CA LYS A 13 -3.38 -3.77 -7.91
C LYS A 13 -2.51 -3.51 -9.14
N LEU A 14 -2.43 -2.26 -9.61
CA LEU A 14 -1.65 -1.84 -10.77
C LEU A 14 -0.20 -1.47 -10.43
N ILE A 15 0.18 -1.58 -9.16
CA ILE A 15 1.48 -1.16 -8.65
C ILE A 15 2.17 -2.37 -8.00
N ASN A 16 3.49 -2.47 -8.17
CA ASN A 16 4.33 -3.30 -7.32
C ASN A 16 5.66 -2.59 -7.04
N TRP A 17 6.50 -3.19 -6.19
CA TRP A 17 7.75 -2.54 -5.80
C TRP A 17 8.72 -2.29 -6.96
N LYS A 18 8.84 -3.24 -7.89
CA LYS A 18 9.86 -3.25 -8.95
C LYS A 18 9.39 -2.70 -10.30
N GLY A 19 8.09 -2.61 -10.53
CA GLY A 19 7.47 -2.30 -11.84
C GLY A 19 7.42 -3.46 -12.83
N VAL A 20 7.36 -4.71 -12.36
CA VAL A 20 7.34 -5.90 -13.25
C VAL A 20 5.92 -6.24 -13.72
N ASN A 21 5.82 -7.01 -14.82
CA ASN A 21 4.56 -7.51 -15.41
C ASN A 21 3.56 -6.40 -15.78
N GLY A 22 4.06 -5.30 -16.37
CA GLY A 22 3.24 -4.17 -16.81
C GLY A 22 2.71 -3.28 -15.67
N LYS A 23 3.14 -3.49 -14.42
CA LYS A 23 2.76 -2.67 -13.27
C LYS A 23 3.69 -1.48 -13.09
N LYS A 24 3.20 -0.41 -12.45
CA LYS A 24 4.05 0.74 -12.09
C LYS A 24 5.00 0.40 -10.94
N SER A 25 6.22 0.91 -11.00
CA SER A 25 7.27 0.74 -9.98
C SER A 25 7.09 1.73 -8.83
N PHE A 26 6.59 1.29 -7.69
CA PHE A 26 6.46 2.16 -6.52
C PHE A 26 7.81 2.71 -6.04
N ASN A 27 8.90 1.94 -6.19
CA ASN A 27 10.23 2.38 -5.79
C ASN A 27 10.73 3.63 -6.56
N GLN A 28 10.17 3.88 -7.74
CA GLN A 28 10.50 5.03 -8.60
C GLN A 28 9.44 6.15 -8.54
N MET A 29 8.35 5.98 -7.78
CA MET A 29 7.28 6.97 -7.68
C MET A 29 7.57 8.00 -6.60
N SER A 30 7.24 9.28 -6.84
CA SER A 30 7.35 10.35 -5.84
C SER A 30 6.49 10.11 -4.59
N SER A 31 5.45 9.28 -4.70
CA SER A 31 4.64 8.83 -3.56
C SER A 31 5.45 8.04 -2.52
N LYS A 32 6.61 7.45 -2.89
CA LYS A 32 7.55 6.87 -1.92
C LYS A 32 8.09 7.92 -0.97
N THR A 33 8.53 9.07 -1.50
CA THR A 33 9.00 10.20 -0.70
C THR A 33 7.90 10.73 0.23
N LEU A 34 6.67 10.84 -0.29
CA LEU A 34 5.52 11.22 0.52
C LEU A 34 5.27 10.23 1.67
N LEU A 35 5.32 8.92 1.39
CA LEU A 35 5.16 7.88 2.41
C LEU A 35 6.21 8.02 3.52
N LEU A 36 7.50 8.13 3.16
CA LEU A 36 8.60 8.24 4.12
C LEU A 36 8.43 9.45 5.04
N HIS A 37 8.17 10.63 4.47
CA HIS A 37 7.94 11.84 5.26
C HIS A 37 6.70 11.75 6.15
N SER A 38 5.62 11.18 5.62
CA SER A 38 4.36 11.11 6.37
C SER A 38 4.46 10.15 7.56
N VAL A 39 5.18 9.02 7.41
CA VAL A 39 5.43 8.11 8.53
C VAL A 39 6.31 8.78 9.58
N ARG A 40 7.36 9.49 9.18
CA ARG A 40 8.27 10.17 10.12
C ARG A 40 7.68 11.38 10.82
N LYS A 41 6.62 11.97 10.28
CA LYS A 41 5.84 13.00 10.98
C LYS A 41 5.05 12.46 12.18
N ASN A 42 4.84 11.15 12.27
CA ASN A 42 4.25 10.55 13.45
C ASN A 42 5.33 10.35 14.53
N PRO A 43 5.21 10.96 15.73
CA PRO A 43 6.22 10.84 16.79
C PRO A 43 6.57 9.40 17.17
N ILE A 44 5.63 8.46 17.05
CA ILE A 44 5.83 7.05 17.38
C ILE A 44 6.76 6.36 16.35
N CYS A 45 6.71 6.78 15.09
CA CYS A 45 7.45 6.17 13.98
C CYS A 45 8.55 7.09 13.43
N GLN A 46 8.90 8.15 14.16
CA GLN A 46 9.86 9.15 13.70
C GLN A 46 11.24 8.55 13.40
N ALA A 47 11.68 7.59 14.23
CA ALA A 47 12.96 6.91 14.09
C ALA A 47 12.95 5.72 13.10
N SER A 48 11.80 5.42 12.48
CA SER A 48 11.71 4.30 11.54
C SER A 48 12.62 4.50 10.33
N THR A 49 13.38 3.46 10.01
CA THR A 49 14.29 3.45 8.86
C THR A 49 13.52 3.38 7.55
N ASP A 50 14.16 3.82 6.45
CA ASP A 50 13.58 3.67 5.12
C ASP A 50 13.26 2.20 4.82
N HIS A 51 14.12 1.28 5.24
CA HIS A 51 13.95 -0.15 5.03
C HIS A 51 12.66 -0.67 5.69
N GLU A 52 12.43 -0.34 6.96
CA GLU A 52 11.22 -0.76 7.68
C GLU A 52 9.95 -0.23 7.02
N ILE A 53 9.93 1.06 6.67
CA ILE A 53 8.77 1.69 6.02
C ILE A 53 8.52 1.05 4.64
N CYS A 54 9.58 0.84 3.86
CA CYS A 54 9.48 0.22 2.53
C CYS A 54 9.02 -1.23 2.62
N LYS A 55 9.47 -2.01 3.62
CA LYS A 55 9.00 -3.38 3.85
C LYS A 55 7.48 -3.43 4.05
N HIS A 56 6.92 -2.48 4.80
CA HIS A 56 5.47 -2.36 4.96
C HIS A 56 4.76 -2.01 3.65
N ALA A 57 5.32 -1.10 2.84
CA ALA A 57 4.77 -0.76 1.54
C ALA A 57 4.79 -1.94 0.56
N ILE A 58 5.91 -2.67 0.47
CA ILE A 58 6.05 -3.87 -0.35
C ILE A 58 4.96 -4.89 0.03
N ARG A 59 4.84 -5.20 1.33
CA ARG A 59 3.82 -6.13 1.81
C ARG A 59 2.41 -5.66 1.47
N TRP A 60 2.15 -4.36 1.61
CA TRP A 60 0.85 -3.80 1.27
C TRP A 60 0.55 -4.05 -0.22
N PHE A 61 1.38 -3.59 -1.15
CA PHE A 61 1.14 -3.79 -2.60
C PHE A 61 1.05 -5.26 -3.01
N ASN A 62 1.83 -6.16 -2.41
CA ASN A 62 1.75 -7.59 -2.70
C ASN A 62 0.38 -8.18 -2.32
N LEU A 63 -0.23 -7.70 -1.24
CA LEU A 63 -1.55 -8.13 -0.78
C LEU A 63 -2.71 -7.31 -1.39
N ALA A 64 -2.46 -6.53 -2.45
CA ALA A 64 -3.52 -5.71 -3.07
C ALA A 64 -4.60 -6.54 -3.77
N ALA A 65 -4.26 -7.74 -4.27
CA ALA A 65 -5.22 -8.64 -4.90
C ALA A 65 -6.23 -9.19 -3.87
N ASP A 66 -5.78 -9.49 -2.66
CA ASP A 66 -6.58 -10.13 -1.60
C ASP A 66 -7.58 -9.17 -0.94
N ARG A 67 -7.37 -7.86 -1.04
CA ARG A 67 -8.18 -6.83 -0.38
C ARG A 67 -9.58 -6.63 -0.97
N ASP A 68 -9.84 -7.12 -2.17
CA ASP A 68 -11.16 -6.99 -2.81
C ASP A 68 -12.14 -8.06 -2.33
N GLY A 69 -11.64 -9.19 -1.82
CA GLY A 69 -12.46 -10.31 -1.37
C GLY A 69 -13.19 -10.09 -0.04
N SER A 70 -12.70 -9.16 0.79
CA SER A 70 -13.27 -8.91 2.13
C SER A 70 -14.52 -8.03 2.12
N ARG A 71 -14.76 -7.22 1.07
CA ARG A 71 -15.99 -6.41 0.96
C ARG A 71 -17.20 -7.17 0.42
N ARG A 72 -17.01 -8.30 -0.28
CA ARG A 72 -18.12 -9.08 -0.88
C ARG A 72 -18.76 -10.09 0.07
N ARG A 73 -18.22 -10.33 1.27
CA ARG A 73 -18.80 -11.29 2.22
C ARG A 73 -19.84 -10.71 3.19
N ASN A 74 -20.15 -9.41 3.10
CA ASN A 74 -21.18 -8.78 3.93
C ASN A 74 -22.40 -8.29 3.12
N GLY A 75 -22.58 -8.75 1.89
CA GLY A 75 -23.78 -8.49 1.09
C GLY A 75 -24.57 -9.78 0.87
N THR A 76 -25.70 -9.89 1.56
CA THR A 76 -26.81 -10.86 1.36
C THR A 76 -26.54 -12.34 1.73
N GLN A 77 -26.83 -12.68 3.00
CA GLN A 77 -27.70 -13.84 3.26
C GLN A 77 -29.12 -13.29 3.40
N GLU A 78 -29.87 -13.28 2.30
CA GLU A 78 -31.33 -13.34 2.36
C GLU A 78 -31.73 -14.59 1.57
N VAL A 79 -32.62 -15.36 2.18
CA VAL A 79 -33.07 -16.72 1.85
C VAL A 79 -34.09 -16.73 0.72
#